data_AF-A0A935HPU2-F1
#
_entry.id   AF-A0A935HPU2-F1
#
_cell.length_a   1.000
_cell.length_b   1.000
_cell.length_c   1.000
_cell.angle_alpha   90.00
_cell.angle_beta   90.00
_cell.angle_gamma   90.00
#
_symmetry.space_group_name_H-M   'P 1'
#
loop_
_entity.id
_entity.type
_entity.pdbx_description
1 polymer ?
#
loop_
_entity_poly.entity_id
_entity_poly.type
_entity_poly.pdbx_seq_one_letter_code
_entity_poly.pdbx_strand_id
1 'polypeptide(L)'
;MFRQDFPIQHKYGPLDVILDHSDLHPLILNGTDAHLLDRTGHFVFSYTGLRAWDACGSPLQARMIADTVNGRLLLRVDDRVAEYPIMIDPVATTHDVLLLGTASGGRFGRSVNTAGDLNGDGYSDVVIGAREASNGQASEGLVHVHYGSSTGIGIVPDLVLEIDQASASFGNSVSTAGDINGDGFSDLIVGAPNWESDAATLGSEGAIFIYYGSAVGKPGTVPNVTRRANSAAKYMGWSVAGAGDINNDGYSDIITGGWLATYGPSNEGAAWCLQEGPLALQLPLCTAW
;
A
#
# COMPACT_ATOMS: atom_id res chain seq x y z
N MET A 1 -10.62 -8.41 3.92
CA MET A 1 -11.77 -8.98 4.66
C MET A 1 -11.19 -10.07 5.52
N PHE A 2 -10.94 -9.78 6.80
CA PHE A 2 -10.43 -10.80 7.71
C PHE A 2 -11.58 -11.69 8.13
N ARG A 3 -11.44 -12.98 7.86
CA ARG A 3 -12.36 -14.03 8.27
C ARG A 3 -11.74 -14.74 9.46
N GLN A 4 -12.45 -14.77 10.58
CA GLN A 4 -12.01 -15.49 11.77
C GLN A 4 -12.98 -16.63 12.02
N ASP A 5 -12.51 -17.85 11.77
CA ASP A 5 -13.30 -19.06 11.98
C ASP A 5 -13.08 -19.59 13.40
N PHE A 6 -14.17 -19.82 14.14
CA PHE A 6 -14.14 -20.45 15.46
C PHE A 6 -14.70 -21.88 15.38
N PRO A 7 -13.85 -22.92 15.18
CA PRO A 7 -14.33 -24.29 15.14
C PRO A 7 -14.60 -24.81 16.55
N ILE A 8 -15.82 -25.30 16.79
CA ILE A 8 -16.22 -25.80 18.11
C ILE A 8 -16.60 -27.26 17.99
N GLN A 9 -16.07 -28.12 18.84
CA GLN A 9 -16.17 -29.57 18.65
C GLN A 9 -17.37 -30.20 19.38
N HIS A 10 -17.74 -29.74 20.59
CA HIS A 10 -18.89 -30.25 21.34
C HIS A 10 -19.38 -29.28 22.43
N LYS A 11 -20.68 -28.95 22.45
CA LYS A 11 -21.37 -28.29 23.58
C LYS A 11 -22.86 -28.75 23.61
N TYR A 12 -23.51 -28.62 24.76
CA TYR A 12 -24.97 -28.71 24.86
C TYR A 12 -25.52 -27.36 25.33
N GLY A 13 -26.34 -26.71 24.49
CA GLY A 13 -26.98 -25.42 24.77
C GLY A 13 -26.24 -24.22 24.17
N PRO A 14 -26.89 -23.03 24.15
CA PRO A 14 -26.49 -21.90 23.30
C PRO A 14 -25.00 -21.61 23.40
N LEU A 15 -24.37 -21.54 22.24
CA LEU A 15 -22.96 -21.25 22.12
C LEU A 15 -22.74 -19.75 22.26
N ASP A 16 -22.04 -19.35 23.32
CA ASP A 16 -21.66 -17.97 23.56
C ASP A 16 -20.14 -17.87 23.37
N VAL A 17 -19.69 -17.19 22.31
CA VAL A 17 -18.29 -16.79 22.15
C VAL A 17 -18.14 -15.40 22.76
N ILE A 18 -17.24 -15.27 23.73
CA ILE A 18 -16.98 -14.02 24.45
C ILE A 18 -15.73 -13.38 23.88
N LEU A 19 -15.87 -12.15 23.38
CA LEU A 19 -14.73 -11.29 23.08
C LEU A 19 -14.48 -10.39 24.29
N ASP A 20 -13.40 -10.68 25.02
CA ASP A 20 -13.03 -9.97 26.24
C ASP A 20 -12.02 -8.86 25.89
N HIS A 21 -12.48 -7.61 25.95
CA HIS A 21 -11.65 -6.44 25.72
C HIS A 21 -11.91 -5.45 26.85
N SER A 22 -10.92 -5.26 27.73
CA SER A 22 -11.05 -4.42 28.94
C SER A 22 -11.29 -2.93 28.67
N ASP A 23 -11.07 -2.51 27.43
CA ASP A 23 -11.03 -1.10 27.03
C ASP A 23 -12.10 -0.75 25.98
N LEU A 24 -12.92 -1.71 25.56
CA LEU A 24 -13.92 -1.55 24.50
C LEU A 24 -15.35 -1.75 25.02
N HIS A 25 -16.28 -1.01 24.41
CA HIS A 25 -17.71 -1.05 24.69
C HIS A 25 -18.49 -1.42 23.43
N PRO A 26 -19.16 -2.59 23.42
CA PRO A 26 -19.97 -2.99 22.27
C PRO A 26 -21.30 -2.23 22.19
N LEU A 27 -21.60 -1.74 21.00
CA LEU A 27 -22.87 -1.15 20.60
C LEU A 27 -23.48 -2.05 19.50
N ILE A 28 -24.55 -2.76 19.83
CA ILE A 28 -25.26 -3.60 18.85
C ILE A 28 -26.07 -2.70 17.92
N LEU A 29 -25.80 -2.78 16.61
CA LEU A 29 -26.54 -2.02 15.60
C LEU A 29 -27.77 -2.79 15.14
N ASN A 30 -27.56 -4.06 14.83
CA ASN A 30 -28.59 -5.03 14.52
C ASN A 30 -28.10 -6.39 15.04
N GLY A 31 -28.99 -7.38 15.12
CA GLY A 31 -28.62 -8.68 15.69
C GLY A 31 -27.38 -9.33 15.06
N THR A 32 -26.90 -8.89 13.90
CA THR A 32 -25.72 -9.42 13.21
C THR A 32 -24.57 -8.42 13.00
N ASP A 33 -24.73 -7.16 13.44
CA ASP A 33 -23.74 -6.08 13.31
C ASP A 33 -23.54 -5.35 14.64
N ALA A 34 -22.30 -5.05 14.99
CA ALA A 34 -21.93 -4.34 16.22
C ALA A 34 -20.74 -3.41 15.99
N HIS A 35 -20.75 -2.24 16.63
CA HIS A 35 -19.60 -1.35 16.73
C HIS A 35 -18.92 -1.55 18.08
N LEU A 36 -17.59 -1.58 18.12
CA LEU A 36 -16.81 -1.50 19.33
C LEU A 36 -16.26 -0.08 19.48
N LEU A 37 -16.59 0.56 20.59
CA LEU A 37 -16.19 1.90 20.95
C LEU A 37 -15.11 1.86 22.03
N ASP A 38 -14.21 2.84 22.07
CA ASP A 38 -13.29 3.00 23.19
C ASP A 38 -14.00 3.60 24.43
N ARG A 39 -13.25 3.77 25.53
CA ARG A 39 -13.75 4.39 26.78
C ARG A 39 -14.25 5.83 26.61
N THR A 40 -13.87 6.52 25.54
CA THR A 40 -14.31 7.88 25.23
C THR A 40 -15.55 7.91 24.31
N GLY A 41 -16.02 6.74 23.88
CA GLY A 41 -17.14 6.60 22.95
C GLY A 41 -16.73 6.75 21.48
N HIS A 42 -15.43 6.79 21.17
CA HIS A 42 -14.96 6.83 19.79
C HIS A 42 -15.01 5.44 19.17
N PHE A 43 -15.38 5.42 17.88
CA PHE A 43 -15.40 4.22 17.08
C PHE A 43 -14.00 3.62 16.92
N VAL A 44 -13.84 2.34 17.28
CA VAL A 44 -12.61 1.58 17.06
C VAL A 44 -12.78 0.68 15.86
N PHE A 45 -13.79 -0.20 15.88
CA PHE A 45 -14.09 -1.09 14.75
C PHE A 45 -15.51 -1.66 14.75
N SER A 46 -15.90 -2.33 13.66
CA SER A 46 -17.18 -3.03 13.56
C SER A 46 -17.00 -4.52 13.31
N TYR A 47 -17.85 -5.33 13.92
CA TYR A 47 -18.21 -6.65 13.40
C TYR A 47 -19.50 -6.51 12.59
N THR A 48 -19.54 -7.09 11.40
CA THR A 48 -20.73 -7.06 10.54
C THR A 48 -20.97 -8.43 9.92
N GLY A 49 -22.21 -8.67 9.52
CA GLY A 49 -22.58 -9.86 8.76
C GLY A 49 -22.34 -11.16 9.50
N LEU A 50 -22.50 -11.20 10.83
CA LEU A 50 -22.39 -12.42 11.63
C LEU A 50 -23.20 -13.55 10.99
N ARG A 51 -22.50 -14.63 10.64
CA ARG A 51 -23.08 -15.87 10.13
C ARG A 51 -22.55 -17.03 10.93
N ALA A 52 -23.37 -18.08 11.04
CA ALA A 52 -22.92 -19.35 11.57
C ALA A 52 -23.48 -20.49 10.73
N TRP A 53 -22.74 -21.58 10.63
CA TRP A 53 -23.18 -22.81 9.98
C TRP A 53 -22.57 -24.04 10.66
N ASP A 54 -23.21 -25.18 10.44
CA ASP A 54 -22.79 -26.48 10.98
C ASP A 54 -21.78 -27.20 10.06
N ALA A 55 -21.35 -28.41 10.43
CA ALA A 55 -20.38 -29.21 9.68
C ALA A 55 -20.84 -29.57 8.26
N CYS A 56 -22.16 -29.65 8.05
CA CYS A 56 -22.78 -29.90 6.75
C CYS A 56 -22.96 -28.62 5.92
N GLY A 57 -22.64 -27.44 6.48
CA GLY A 57 -22.83 -26.14 5.85
C GLY A 57 -24.25 -25.57 6.01
N SER A 58 -25.08 -26.15 6.89
CA SER A 58 -26.42 -25.65 7.15
C SER A 58 -26.35 -24.36 7.96
N PRO A 59 -27.05 -23.28 7.55
CA PRO A 59 -27.02 -22.02 8.30
C PRO A 59 -27.69 -22.15 9.66
N LEU A 60 -27.07 -21.57 10.68
CA LEU A 60 -27.55 -21.52 12.06
C LEU A 60 -27.98 -20.10 12.41
N GLN A 61 -29.00 -19.97 13.27
CA GLN A 61 -29.39 -18.66 13.78
C GLN A 61 -28.33 -18.14 14.74
N ALA A 62 -27.72 -17.02 14.38
CA ALA A 62 -26.69 -16.36 15.16
C ALA A 62 -27.08 -14.91 15.47
N ARG A 63 -26.70 -14.41 16.64
CA ARG A 63 -26.85 -13.00 16.99
C ARG A 63 -25.77 -12.49 17.93
N MET A 64 -25.49 -11.19 17.87
CA MET A 64 -24.64 -10.48 18.80
C MET A 64 -25.43 -9.92 19.97
N ILE A 65 -24.83 -9.98 21.16
CA ILE A 65 -25.38 -9.48 22.42
C ILE A 65 -24.28 -8.69 23.11
N ALA A 66 -24.56 -7.44 23.48
CA ALA A 66 -23.64 -6.63 24.29
C ALA A 66 -23.86 -6.95 25.77
N ASP A 67 -22.80 -7.37 26.46
CA ASP A 67 -22.70 -7.37 27.92
C ASP A 67 -22.02 -6.06 28.34
N THR A 68 -22.85 -5.03 28.54
CA THR A 68 -22.41 -3.68 28.89
C THR A 68 -21.87 -3.59 30.31
N VAL A 69 -22.15 -4.57 31.18
CA VAL A 69 -21.64 -4.60 32.56
C VAL A 69 -20.16 -4.95 32.56
N ASN A 70 -19.75 -5.90 31.72
CA ASN A 70 -18.37 -6.37 31.63
C ASN A 70 -17.62 -5.86 30.38
N GLY A 71 -18.26 -5.06 29.52
CA GLY A 71 -17.65 -4.55 28.28
C GLY A 71 -17.46 -5.64 27.21
N ARG A 72 -18.22 -6.72 27.25
CA ARG A 72 -18.01 -7.91 26.42
C ARG A 72 -19.01 -8.00 25.27
N LEU A 73 -18.53 -8.46 24.11
CA LEU A 73 -19.41 -8.85 23.01
C LEU A 73 -19.60 -10.37 23.04
N LEU A 74 -20.86 -10.81 23.11
CA LEU A 74 -21.23 -12.21 23.03
C LEU A 74 -21.79 -12.52 21.64
N LEU A 75 -21.23 -13.54 21.00
CA LEU A 75 -21.81 -14.14 19.79
C LEU A 75 -22.61 -15.36 20.22
N ARG A 76 -23.93 -15.30 20.09
CA ARG A 76 -24.84 -16.39 20.44
C ARG A 76 -25.30 -17.13 19.20
N VAL A 77 -25.08 -18.44 19.17
CA VAL A 77 -25.58 -19.34 18.11
C VAL A 77 -26.56 -20.37 18.69
N ASP A 78 -27.69 -20.55 18.01
CA ASP A 78 -28.63 -21.63 18.29
C ASP A 78 -28.14 -22.94 17.67
N ASP A 79 -27.68 -23.86 18.53
CA ASP A 79 -27.02 -25.12 18.14
C ASP A 79 -27.89 -26.37 18.36
N ARG A 80 -29.16 -26.20 18.72
CA ARG A 80 -30.04 -27.32 19.12
C ARG A 80 -30.18 -28.45 18.09
N VAL A 81 -29.93 -28.14 16.82
CA VAL A 81 -30.02 -29.08 15.69
C VAL A 81 -28.74 -29.11 14.84
N ALA A 82 -27.64 -28.54 15.33
CA ALA A 82 -26.40 -28.41 14.58
C ALA A 82 -25.54 -29.69 14.62
N GLU A 83 -24.92 -30.03 13.49
CA GLU A 83 -23.82 -31.00 13.46
C GLU A 83 -22.48 -30.29 13.68
N TYR A 84 -21.68 -30.76 14.65
CA TYR A 84 -20.39 -30.15 14.93
C TYR A 84 -19.30 -30.63 13.93
N PRO A 85 -18.33 -29.76 13.57
CA PRO A 85 -18.09 -28.45 14.16
C PRO A 85 -19.01 -27.34 13.66
N ILE A 86 -19.38 -26.44 14.57
CA ILE A 86 -20.01 -25.17 14.22
C ILE A 86 -18.92 -24.18 13.83
N MET A 87 -19.16 -23.46 12.75
CA MET A 87 -18.34 -22.35 12.27
C MET A 87 -19.12 -21.05 12.49
N ILE A 88 -18.44 -20.05 13.05
CA ILE A 88 -18.96 -18.69 13.23
C ILE A 88 -18.04 -17.75 12.48
N ASP A 89 -18.60 -16.92 11.61
CA ASP A 89 -17.90 -15.94 10.80
C ASP A 89 -18.55 -14.56 10.99
N PRO A 90 -18.01 -13.73 11.90
CA PRO A 90 -18.25 -12.30 11.88
C PRO A 90 -17.20 -11.61 11.01
N VAL A 91 -17.62 -10.66 10.17
CA VAL A 91 -16.70 -9.86 9.37
C VAL A 91 -16.27 -8.65 10.19
N ALA A 92 -15.02 -8.65 10.69
CA ALA A 92 -14.43 -7.43 11.22
C ALA A 92 -14.10 -6.47 10.07
N THR A 93 -14.63 -5.26 10.08
CA THR A 93 -14.52 -4.30 8.96
C THR A 93 -13.54 -3.16 9.20
N THR A 94 -12.54 -3.34 10.06
CA THR A 94 -11.44 -2.36 10.16
C THR A 94 -10.18 -2.82 9.48
N HIS A 95 -9.43 -1.83 9.00
CA HIS A 95 -8.05 -2.01 8.57
C HIS A 95 -7.21 -2.37 9.80
N ASP A 96 -6.26 -3.30 9.66
CA ASP A 96 -5.33 -3.65 10.75
C ASP A 96 -4.44 -2.47 11.14
N VAL A 97 -4.05 -1.69 10.14
CA VAL A 97 -3.24 -0.48 10.29
C VAL A 97 -3.85 0.63 9.43
N LEU A 98 -3.98 1.82 10.02
CA LEU A 98 -4.38 3.04 9.30
C LEU A 98 -3.17 3.97 9.18
N LEU A 99 -2.73 4.20 7.95
CA LEU A 99 -1.65 5.13 7.62
C LEU A 99 -2.25 6.46 7.16
N LEU A 100 -1.82 7.56 7.78
CA LEU A 100 -2.35 8.90 7.51
C LEU A 100 -1.22 9.85 7.12
N GLY A 101 -1.41 10.57 6.01
CA GLY A 101 -0.55 11.68 5.65
C GLY A 101 -0.79 12.89 6.55
N THR A 102 0.29 13.59 6.89
CA THR A 102 0.25 14.77 7.77
C THR A 102 0.14 16.10 7.01
N ALA A 103 0.51 16.13 5.74
CA ALA A 103 0.43 17.33 4.90
C ALA A 103 -1.01 17.59 4.42
N SER A 104 -1.58 18.72 4.82
CA SER A 104 -2.90 19.17 4.34
C SER A 104 -2.92 19.29 2.81
N GLY A 105 -3.91 18.68 2.16
CA GLY A 105 -4.00 18.66 0.70
C GLY A 105 -2.93 17.82 0.01
N GLY A 106 -2.04 17.14 0.75
CA GLY A 106 -0.87 16.45 0.18
C GLY A 106 -1.18 15.23 -0.68
N ARG A 107 -2.45 14.78 -0.69
CA ARG A 107 -2.94 13.59 -1.40
C ARG A 107 -2.13 12.33 -1.08
N PHE A 108 -1.82 12.14 0.20
CA PHE A 108 -1.29 10.88 0.71
C PHE A 108 -2.22 9.72 0.33
N GLY A 109 -1.63 8.62 -0.12
CA GLY A 109 -2.38 7.48 -0.66
C GLY A 109 -2.80 7.67 -2.12
N ARG A 110 -2.27 8.69 -2.83
CA ARG A 110 -2.55 8.84 -4.27
C ARG A 110 -2.01 7.65 -5.06
N SER A 111 -0.84 7.18 -4.69
CA SER A 111 -0.22 5.99 -5.25
C SER A 111 0.21 5.09 -4.09
N VAL A 112 0.00 3.79 -4.23
CA VAL A 112 0.36 2.78 -3.22
C VAL A 112 0.89 1.56 -3.95
N ASN A 113 1.95 0.96 -3.42
CA ASN A 113 2.49 -0.31 -3.92
C ASN A 113 3.30 -1.01 -2.82
N THR A 114 3.66 -2.27 -3.04
CA THR A 114 4.80 -2.85 -2.34
C THR A 114 6.09 -2.23 -2.87
N ALA A 115 7.08 -2.04 -1.99
CA ALA A 115 8.44 -1.69 -2.38
C ALA A 115 9.34 -2.93 -2.54
N GLY A 116 8.78 -4.15 -2.41
CA GLY A 116 9.58 -5.37 -2.25
C GLY A 116 10.25 -5.41 -0.88
N ASP A 117 11.29 -6.20 -0.71
CA ASP A 117 12.11 -6.21 0.52
C ASP A 117 13.29 -5.23 0.31
N LEU A 118 13.07 -3.97 0.69
CA LEU A 118 13.97 -2.83 0.42
C LEU A 118 15.09 -2.75 1.47
N ASN A 119 14.86 -3.29 2.67
CA ASN A 119 15.83 -3.31 3.77
C ASN A 119 16.50 -4.68 3.98
N GLY A 120 16.02 -5.74 3.32
CA GLY A 120 16.54 -7.10 3.36
C GLY A 120 16.24 -7.86 4.63
N ASP A 121 15.15 -7.54 5.33
CA ASP A 121 14.76 -8.22 6.56
C ASP A 121 13.88 -9.47 6.34
N GLY A 122 13.58 -9.78 5.07
CA GLY A 122 12.76 -10.91 4.64
C GLY A 122 11.27 -10.60 4.59
N TYR A 123 10.84 -9.38 4.91
CA TYR A 123 9.46 -8.92 4.80
C TYR A 123 9.32 -7.90 3.67
N SER A 124 8.22 -7.96 2.93
CA SER A 124 7.94 -6.93 1.93
C SER A 124 7.50 -5.63 2.60
N ASP A 125 8.02 -4.54 2.08
CA ASP A 125 7.80 -3.17 2.50
C ASP A 125 6.68 -2.51 1.68
N VAL A 126 6.17 -1.38 2.19
CA VAL A 126 5.09 -0.61 1.59
C VAL A 126 5.56 0.79 1.24
N VAL A 127 5.18 1.27 0.06
CA VAL A 127 5.46 2.63 -0.39
C VAL A 127 4.17 3.37 -0.74
N ILE A 128 4.09 4.64 -0.31
CA ILE A 128 2.92 5.50 -0.47
C ILE A 128 3.34 6.87 -0.99
N GLY A 129 2.75 7.30 -2.10
CA GLY A 129 2.94 8.63 -2.66
C GLY A 129 1.94 9.66 -2.15
N ALA A 130 2.44 10.86 -1.90
CA ALA A 130 1.72 12.06 -1.50
C ALA A 130 2.11 13.21 -2.45
N ARG A 131 1.66 13.11 -3.71
CA ARG A 131 2.16 13.94 -4.82
C ARG A 131 1.99 15.45 -4.70
N GLU A 132 1.15 15.93 -3.79
CA GLU A 132 0.89 17.37 -3.59
C GLU A 132 1.35 17.82 -2.18
N ALA A 133 2.03 16.94 -1.44
CA ALA A 133 2.60 17.30 -0.15
C ALA A 133 3.74 18.33 -0.33
N SER A 134 3.90 19.20 0.66
CA SER A 134 4.93 20.24 0.67
C SER A 134 5.81 20.06 1.91
N ASN A 135 7.13 20.15 1.77
CA ASN A 135 8.12 20.03 2.85
C ASN A 135 9.30 21.01 2.67
N GLY A 136 8.98 22.26 2.34
CA GLY A 136 9.96 23.30 2.02
C GLY A 136 9.65 23.94 0.68
N GLN A 137 9.12 23.14 -0.25
CA GLN A 137 8.74 23.55 -1.59
C GLN A 137 7.25 23.24 -1.82
N ALA A 138 6.55 24.17 -2.45
CA ALA A 138 5.11 24.04 -2.65
C ALA A 138 4.80 22.88 -3.61
N SER A 139 3.97 21.94 -3.17
CA SER A 139 3.51 20.78 -3.94
C SER A 139 4.62 19.97 -4.61
N GLU A 140 5.79 19.87 -3.98
CA GLU A 140 6.91 19.08 -4.50
C GLU A 140 6.58 17.58 -4.57
N GLY A 141 5.74 17.13 -3.63
CA GLY A 141 5.35 15.74 -3.46
C GLY A 141 6.33 14.97 -2.58
N LEU A 142 5.80 14.04 -1.80
CA LEU A 142 6.56 13.19 -0.88
C LEU A 142 6.26 11.72 -1.13
N VAL A 143 7.22 10.85 -0.82
CA VAL A 143 7.03 9.40 -0.77
C VAL A 143 7.36 8.89 0.62
N HIS A 144 6.49 8.05 1.16
CA HIS A 144 6.60 7.47 2.49
C HIS A 144 6.81 5.97 2.34
N VAL A 145 7.87 5.46 2.95
CA VAL A 145 8.17 4.02 3.00
C VAL A 145 7.95 3.54 4.43
N HIS A 146 7.22 2.44 4.55
CA HIS A 146 6.97 1.73 5.80
C HIS A 146 7.56 0.33 5.66
N TYR A 147 8.50 -0.02 6.54
CA TYR A 147 9.10 -1.33 6.52
C TYR A 147 8.14 -2.39 7.06
N GLY A 148 8.14 -3.53 6.37
CA GLY A 148 7.53 -4.75 6.85
C GLY A 148 8.25 -5.26 8.09
N SER A 149 7.58 -6.11 8.85
CA SER A 149 8.21 -6.83 9.95
C SER A 149 7.38 -8.05 10.32
N SER A 150 7.92 -8.87 11.23
CA SER A 150 7.16 -9.97 11.87
C SER A 150 5.88 -9.51 12.59
N THR A 151 5.79 -8.21 12.92
CA THR A 151 4.61 -7.59 13.55
C THR A 151 3.75 -6.75 12.59
N GLY A 152 4.06 -6.77 11.29
CA GLY A 152 3.42 -5.92 10.28
C GLY A 152 4.14 -4.58 10.10
N ILE A 153 3.40 -3.58 9.62
CA ILE A 153 3.93 -2.23 9.31
C ILE A 153 3.66 -1.22 10.43
N GLY A 154 4.59 -0.31 10.68
CA GLY A 154 4.42 0.79 11.63
C GLY A 154 3.59 1.95 11.06
N ILE A 155 2.92 2.72 11.94
CA ILE A 155 2.14 3.91 11.53
C ILE A 155 3.01 5.14 11.21
N VAL A 156 4.25 5.14 11.67
CA VAL A 156 5.25 6.17 11.35
C VAL A 156 6.07 5.64 10.18
N PRO A 157 6.28 6.43 9.11
CA PRO A 157 7.14 6.00 8.01
C PRO A 157 8.59 5.87 8.49
N ASP A 158 9.27 4.82 8.04
CA ASP A 158 10.69 4.61 8.32
C ASP A 158 11.58 5.51 7.48
N LEU A 159 11.10 5.90 6.30
CA LEU A 159 11.77 6.79 5.36
C LEU A 159 10.75 7.69 4.66
N VAL A 160 11.11 8.97 4.53
CA VAL A 160 10.39 9.95 3.73
C VAL A 160 11.35 10.48 2.68
N LEU A 161 10.93 10.45 1.42
CA LEU A 161 11.70 10.86 0.25
C LEU A 161 11.07 12.10 -0.40
N GLU A 162 11.94 12.97 -0.92
CA GLU A 162 11.61 14.21 -1.62
C GLU A 162 12.72 14.57 -2.63
N ILE A 163 12.48 15.58 -3.47
CA ILE A 163 13.44 16.00 -4.51
C ILE A 163 13.62 17.52 -4.61
N ASP A 164 13.19 18.28 -3.59
CA ASP A 164 13.43 19.72 -3.44
C ASP A 164 12.98 20.60 -4.62
N GLN A 165 11.97 20.17 -5.38
CA GLN A 165 11.47 20.90 -6.54
C GLN A 165 9.97 21.16 -6.44
N ALA A 166 9.60 22.45 -6.34
CA ALA A 166 8.21 22.86 -6.30
C ALA A 166 7.41 22.32 -7.49
N SER A 167 6.20 21.85 -7.23
CA SER A 167 5.25 21.36 -8.23
C SER A 167 5.69 20.13 -9.04
N ALA A 168 6.82 19.48 -8.71
CA ALA A 168 7.32 18.32 -9.44
C ALA A 168 6.39 17.09 -9.38
N SER A 169 5.48 17.06 -8.40
CA SER A 169 4.53 15.96 -8.19
C SER A 169 5.22 14.62 -7.92
N PHE A 170 6.30 14.64 -7.15
CA PHE A 170 7.04 13.45 -6.74
C PHE A 170 6.14 12.50 -5.94
N GLY A 171 6.19 11.21 -6.25
CA GLY A 171 5.24 10.23 -5.70
C GLY A 171 3.89 10.21 -6.43
N ASN A 172 3.76 10.80 -7.61
CA ASN A 172 2.55 10.63 -8.43
C ASN A 172 2.31 9.15 -8.79
N SER A 173 3.39 8.41 -9.03
CA SER A 173 3.38 6.96 -9.19
C SER A 173 4.55 6.34 -8.43
N VAL A 174 4.34 5.16 -7.85
CA VAL A 174 5.35 4.41 -7.08
C VAL A 174 5.21 2.92 -7.38
N SER A 175 6.33 2.20 -7.40
CA SER A 175 6.36 0.74 -7.53
C SER A 175 7.69 0.18 -7.04
N THR A 176 7.74 -1.11 -6.71
CA THR A 176 9.02 -1.82 -6.71
C THR A 176 9.58 -1.85 -8.14
N ALA A 177 10.90 -1.68 -8.26
CA ALA A 177 11.64 -1.88 -9.49
C ALA A 177 12.15 -3.33 -9.62
N GLY A 178 11.96 -4.17 -8.59
CA GLY A 178 12.70 -5.43 -8.44
C GLY A 178 14.16 -5.17 -8.07
N ASP A 179 15.01 -6.17 -8.16
CA ASP A 179 16.46 -6.00 -7.96
C ASP A 179 17.10 -5.62 -9.31
N ILE A 180 17.29 -4.33 -9.56
CA ILE A 180 17.78 -3.82 -10.84
C ILE A 180 19.30 -3.71 -10.89
N ASN A 181 19.96 -3.75 -9.74
CA ASN A 181 21.40 -3.63 -9.61
C ASN A 181 22.10 -4.97 -9.26
N GLY A 182 21.31 -6.02 -8.98
CA GLY A 182 21.76 -7.38 -8.70
C GLY A 182 22.40 -7.55 -7.32
N ASP A 183 22.06 -6.70 -6.36
CA ASP A 183 22.63 -6.74 -5.01
C ASP A 183 21.83 -7.62 -4.02
N GLY A 184 20.72 -8.19 -4.48
CA GLY A 184 19.83 -9.06 -3.71
C GLY A 184 18.76 -8.34 -2.91
N PHE A 185 18.64 -7.01 -3.03
CA PHE A 185 17.61 -6.21 -2.40
C PHE A 185 16.61 -5.72 -3.44
N SER A 186 15.35 -5.55 -3.05
CA SER A 186 14.39 -4.90 -3.94
C SER A 186 14.69 -3.41 -4.03
N ASP A 187 14.54 -2.83 -5.21
CA ASP A 187 14.71 -1.40 -5.45
C ASP A 187 13.35 -0.69 -5.60
N LEU A 188 13.34 0.62 -5.38
CA LEU A 188 12.16 1.47 -5.45
C LEU A 188 12.24 2.41 -6.65
N ILE A 189 11.16 2.48 -7.45
CA ILE A 189 10.96 3.48 -8.49
C ILE A 189 9.84 4.46 -8.14
N VAL A 190 10.13 5.76 -8.29
CA VAL A 190 9.19 6.86 -8.05
C VAL A 190 9.09 7.76 -9.28
N GLY A 191 7.88 8.06 -9.71
CA GLY A 191 7.61 9.01 -10.79
C GLY A 191 7.28 10.43 -10.30
N ALA A 192 7.83 11.42 -10.99
CA ALA A 192 7.51 12.84 -10.84
C ALA A 192 7.25 13.46 -12.22
N PRO A 193 6.01 13.36 -12.75
CA PRO A 193 5.70 13.75 -14.12
C PRO A 193 5.83 15.24 -14.40
N ASN A 194 5.82 16.09 -13.38
CA ASN A 194 5.96 17.53 -13.54
C ASN A 194 7.37 18.01 -13.17
N TRP A 195 8.30 17.09 -12.94
CA TRP A 195 9.69 17.46 -12.71
C TRP A 195 10.31 18.08 -13.97
N GLU A 196 11.17 19.06 -13.78
CA GLU A 196 11.84 19.79 -14.83
C GLU A 196 13.34 19.91 -14.52
N SER A 197 14.20 19.56 -15.49
CA SER A 197 15.64 19.78 -15.34
C SER A 197 16.06 21.25 -15.52
N ASP A 198 15.25 22.01 -16.26
CA ASP A 198 15.34 23.46 -16.37
C ASP A 198 13.92 24.05 -16.48
N ALA A 199 13.49 24.69 -15.39
CA ALA A 199 12.13 25.20 -15.27
C ALA A 199 11.82 26.38 -16.22
N ALA A 200 12.83 27.00 -16.81
CA ALA A 200 12.64 28.13 -17.72
C ALA A 200 12.28 27.70 -19.15
N THR A 201 12.54 26.45 -19.54
CA THR A 201 12.59 26.09 -20.97
C THR A 201 11.80 24.84 -21.36
N LEU A 202 11.57 23.88 -20.45
CA LEU A 202 11.18 22.52 -20.88
C LEU A 202 9.73 22.13 -20.59
N GLY A 203 9.06 22.70 -19.59
CA GLY A 203 7.62 22.49 -19.33
C GLY A 203 7.23 21.01 -19.16
N SER A 204 7.29 20.51 -17.93
CA SER A 204 6.93 19.18 -17.44
C SER A 204 7.56 18.03 -18.23
N GLU A 205 8.89 18.05 -18.33
CA GLU A 205 9.72 16.97 -18.89
C GLU A 205 9.36 15.63 -18.21
N GLY A 206 9.27 15.66 -16.88
CA GLY A 206 9.01 14.51 -16.06
C GLY A 206 10.24 13.63 -15.89
N ALA A 207 10.31 12.95 -14.76
CA ALA A 207 11.38 12.04 -14.44
C ALA A 207 10.89 10.84 -13.61
N ILE A 208 11.70 9.80 -13.65
CA ILE A 208 11.69 8.72 -12.67
C ILE A 208 12.97 8.76 -11.83
N PHE A 209 12.81 8.38 -10.58
CA PHE A 209 13.86 8.35 -9.57
C PHE A 209 13.89 6.95 -8.98
N ILE A 210 15.08 6.37 -8.93
CA ILE A 210 15.31 5.01 -8.45
C ILE A 210 16.18 5.07 -7.22
N TYR A 211 15.75 4.36 -6.18
CA TYR A 211 16.42 4.25 -4.90
C TYR A 211 16.74 2.78 -4.69
N TYR A 212 18.02 2.47 -4.50
CA TYR A 212 18.46 1.11 -4.28
C TYR A 212 18.12 0.64 -2.87
N GLY A 213 17.72 -0.63 -2.76
CA GLY A 213 17.62 -1.32 -1.48
C GLY A 213 18.98 -1.44 -0.80
N SER A 214 18.97 -1.70 0.51
CA SER A 214 20.21 -1.93 1.24
C SER A 214 20.04 -2.62 2.59
N ALA A 215 20.95 -3.54 2.90
CA ALA A 215 21.12 -4.15 4.21
C ALA A 215 21.38 -3.15 5.34
N VAL A 216 21.86 -1.94 5.04
CA VAL A 216 22.23 -0.94 6.07
C VAL A 216 20.99 -0.16 6.56
N GLY A 217 19.78 -0.66 6.26
CA GLY A 217 18.56 -0.33 6.98
C GLY A 217 17.84 0.92 6.51
N LYS A 218 18.23 1.49 5.36
CA LYS A 218 17.48 2.50 4.59
C LYS A 218 18.11 2.74 3.21
N PRO A 219 17.34 2.84 2.11
CA PRO A 219 17.77 3.58 0.92
C PRO A 219 18.18 4.99 1.32
N GLY A 220 19.18 5.55 0.62
CA GLY A 220 19.55 6.95 0.81
C GLY A 220 18.37 7.89 0.49
N THR A 221 18.38 9.10 1.04
CA THR A 221 17.39 10.13 0.68
C THR A 221 17.68 10.77 -0.68
N VAL A 222 18.83 10.47 -1.28
CA VAL A 222 19.21 10.88 -2.62
C VAL A 222 19.03 9.69 -3.57
N PRO A 223 18.37 9.87 -4.72
CA PRO A 223 18.17 8.79 -5.68
C PRO A 223 19.51 8.29 -6.24
N ASN A 224 19.64 6.98 -6.38
CA ASN A 224 20.80 6.34 -7.01
C ASN A 224 20.82 6.58 -8.52
N VAL A 225 19.63 6.59 -9.14
CA VAL A 225 19.47 6.85 -10.57
C VAL A 225 18.32 7.82 -10.78
N THR A 226 18.57 8.85 -11.59
CA THR A 226 17.53 9.74 -12.11
C THR A 226 17.48 9.59 -13.62
N ARG A 227 16.31 9.24 -14.17
CA ARG A 227 16.09 9.22 -15.62
C ARG A 227 14.98 10.19 -15.96
N ARG A 228 15.24 11.04 -16.95
CA ARG A 228 14.33 12.07 -17.43
C ARG A 228 13.96 11.79 -18.87
N ALA A 229 12.79 12.27 -19.27
CA ALA A 229 12.51 12.40 -20.68
C ALA A 229 13.35 13.52 -21.30
N ASN A 230 13.37 13.65 -22.63
CA ASN A 230 13.88 14.85 -23.28
C ASN A 230 12.73 15.84 -23.51
N SER A 231 13.04 17.06 -23.91
CA SER A 231 12.07 18.15 -24.06
C SER A 231 10.87 17.88 -25.00
N ALA A 232 10.95 16.90 -25.89
CA ALA A 232 9.82 16.47 -26.72
C ALA A 232 8.88 15.50 -25.96
N ALA A 233 9.44 14.66 -25.09
CA ALA A 233 8.71 13.73 -24.27
C ALA A 233 8.34 14.37 -22.92
N LYS A 234 7.07 14.74 -22.77
CA LYS A 234 6.54 15.26 -21.50
C LYS A 234 6.02 14.16 -20.60
N TYR A 235 6.00 14.44 -19.29
CA TYR A 235 5.33 13.65 -18.27
C TYR A 235 5.86 12.23 -18.05
N MET A 236 7.15 11.95 -18.29
CA MET A 236 7.75 10.69 -17.83
C MET A 236 7.55 10.53 -16.32
N GLY A 237 7.25 9.32 -15.85
CA GLY A 237 6.91 9.07 -14.45
C GLY A 237 5.43 9.29 -14.12
N TRP A 238 4.56 9.47 -15.12
CA TRP A 238 3.12 9.48 -14.89
C TRP A 238 2.64 8.12 -14.35
N SER A 239 3.18 7.05 -14.91
CA SER A 239 3.05 5.67 -14.39
C SER A 239 4.42 5.02 -14.36
N VAL A 240 4.64 4.14 -13.37
CA VAL A 240 5.85 3.33 -13.22
C VAL A 240 5.46 1.91 -12.81
N ALA A 241 6.26 0.93 -13.23
CA ALA A 241 6.18 -0.45 -12.77
C ALA A 241 7.53 -1.15 -12.95
N GLY A 242 7.81 -2.13 -12.10
CA GLY A 242 8.77 -3.18 -12.44
C GLY A 242 8.25 -4.00 -13.64
N ALA A 243 9.12 -4.24 -14.61
CA ALA A 243 8.85 -5.09 -15.76
C ALA A 243 9.28 -6.56 -15.53
N GLY A 244 10.01 -6.82 -14.44
CA GLY A 244 10.70 -8.09 -14.22
C GLY A 244 11.89 -8.21 -15.14
N ASP A 245 12.55 -9.37 -15.18
CA ASP A 245 13.65 -9.62 -16.11
C ASP A 245 13.08 -9.99 -17.50
N ILE A 246 12.96 -8.99 -18.39
CA ILE A 246 12.30 -9.18 -19.70
C ILE A 246 13.24 -9.70 -20.78
N ASN A 247 14.54 -9.68 -20.54
CA ASN A 247 15.57 -10.13 -21.48
C ASN A 247 16.35 -11.37 -20.96
N ASN A 248 16.03 -11.86 -19.76
CA ASN A 248 16.66 -12.98 -19.06
C ASN A 248 18.17 -12.76 -18.81
N ASP A 249 18.56 -11.55 -18.41
CA ASP A 249 19.96 -11.21 -18.08
C ASP A 249 20.30 -11.29 -16.58
N GLY A 250 19.29 -11.60 -15.75
CA GLY A 250 19.43 -11.77 -14.31
C GLY A 250 19.15 -10.50 -13.52
N TYR A 251 18.79 -9.39 -14.16
CA TYR A 251 18.43 -8.13 -13.52
C TYR A 251 16.96 -7.82 -13.77
N SER A 252 16.32 -7.16 -12.80
CA SER A 252 14.95 -6.68 -13.00
C SER A 252 14.96 -5.44 -13.89
N ASP A 253 14.05 -5.38 -14.84
CA ASP A 253 13.85 -4.24 -15.73
C ASP A 253 12.68 -3.38 -15.26
N ILE A 254 12.57 -2.17 -15.81
CA ILE A 254 11.51 -1.22 -15.44
C ILE A 254 10.77 -0.70 -16.66
N ILE A 255 9.55 -0.21 -16.43
CA ILE A 255 8.76 0.48 -17.45
C ILE A 255 8.11 1.73 -16.86
N THR A 256 8.12 2.83 -17.62
CA THR A 256 7.47 4.08 -17.25
C THR A 256 6.67 4.66 -18.40
N GLY A 257 5.58 5.37 -18.09
CA GLY A 257 4.69 6.00 -19.06
C GLY A 257 4.62 7.51 -18.92
N GLY A 258 4.35 8.16 -20.04
CA GLY A 258 3.99 9.58 -20.14
C GLY A 258 2.82 9.73 -21.11
N TRP A 259 1.61 9.90 -20.57
CA TRP A 259 0.36 9.81 -21.36
C TRP A 259 0.18 10.92 -22.40
N LEU A 260 0.94 12.01 -22.31
CA LEU A 260 1.02 13.08 -23.31
C LEU A 260 2.45 13.33 -23.80
N ALA A 261 3.32 12.32 -23.72
CA ALA A 261 4.61 12.41 -24.38
C ALA A 261 4.39 12.55 -25.91
N THR A 262 5.18 13.42 -26.54
CA THR A 262 5.01 13.80 -27.94
C THR A 262 6.30 13.51 -28.70
N TYR A 263 6.27 12.50 -29.58
CA TYR A 263 7.37 12.21 -30.50
C TYR A 263 7.04 12.59 -31.94
N GLY A 264 5.77 12.95 -32.22
CA GLY A 264 5.26 13.38 -33.52
C GLY A 264 4.36 14.63 -33.42
N PRO A 265 3.49 14.88 -34.43
CA PRO A 265 2.61 16.05 -34.43
C PRO A 265 1.40 15.95 -33.48
N SER A 266 1.14 14.79 -32.89
CA SER A 266 0.04 14.56 -31.95
C SER A 266 0.57 14.15 -30.57
N ASN A 267 -0.27 14.24 -29.54
CA ASN A 267 0.08 13.76 -28.19
C ASN A 267 -0.26 12.27 -28.09
N GLU A 268 0.54 11.40 -28.70
CA GLU A 268 0.24 9.96 -28.72
C GLU A 268 0.51 9.27 -27.38
N GLY A 269 1.29 9.91 -26.52
CA GLY A 269 1.81 9.31 -25.30
C GLY A 269 2.97 8.36 -25.59
N ALA A 270 3.67 7.94 -24.53
CA ALA A 270 4.76 7.00 -24.64
C ALA A 270 4.85 6.08 -23.43
N ALA A 271 5.40 4.90 -23.67
CA ALA A 271 5.91 4.00 -22.65
C ALA A 271 7.38 3.70 -22.97
N TRP A 272 8.23 3.83 -21.97
CA TRP A 272 9.65 3.52 -22.04
C TRP A 272 9.90 2.28 -21.20
N CYS A 273 10.42 1.23 -21.84
CA CYS A 273 10.96 0.07 -21.15
C CYS A 273 12.48 0.23 -21.08
N LEU A 274 13.05 0.03 -19.91
CA LEU A 274 14.45 0.23 -19.63
C LEU A 274 15.00 -1.08 -19.08
N GLN A 275 15.89 -1.67 -19.87
CA GLN A 275 16.61 -2.87 -19.47
C GLN A 275 17.76 -2.45 -18.55
N GLU A 276 17.82 -3.02 -17.35
CA GLU A 276 18.81 -2.67 -16.32
C GLU A 276 19.95 -3.70 -16.29
N GLY A 277 20.83 -3.65 -15.29
CA GLY A 277 22.02 -4.51 -15.21
C GLY A 277 23.35 -3.82 -15.59
N PRO A 278 24.47 -4.56 -15.57
CA PRO A 278 25.84 -4.01 -15.57
C PRO A 278 26.23 -3.31 -16.87
N LEU A 279 25.46 -3.52 -17.95
CA LEU A 279 25.63 -2.85 -19.24
C LEU A 279 24.61 -1.72 -19.48
N ALA A 280 23.69 -1.47 -18.55
CA ALA A 280 22.63 -0.46 -18.71
C ALA A 280 23.12 1.00 -18.60
N LEU A 281 24.34 1.21 -18.11
CA LEU A 281 25.07 2.47 -18.23
C LEU A 281 25.64 2.59 -19.66
N GLN A 282 24.87 3.11 -20.64
CA GLN A 282 25.40 4.02 -21.69
C GLN A 282 24.48 4.41 -22.85
N LEU A 283 23.21 4.02 -22.93
CA LEU A 283 22.38 4.50 -24.04
C LEU A 283 21.64 5.78 -23.65
N PRO A 284 21.92 6.95 -24.27
CA PRO A 284 21.00 8.07 -24.18
C PRO A 284 19.64 7.58 -24.66
N LEU A 285 18.60 7.76 -23.84
CA LEU A 285 17.22 7.47 -24.19
C LEU A 285 16.97 8.05 -25.58
N CYS A 286 16.79 7.14 -26.54
CA CYS A 286 16.56 7.33 -27.97
C CYS A 286 16.68 8.79 -28.45
N THR A 287 17.78 9.13 -29.12
CA THR A 287 17.75 10.27 -30.04
C THR A 287 16.73 9.91 -31.13
N ALA A 288 15.58 10.59 -31.11
CA ALA A 288 14.53 10.39 -32.09
C ALA A 288 15.14 10.51 -33.51
N TRP A 289 14.84 9.54 -34.37
CA TRP A 289 15.05 9.61 -35.82
C TRP A 289 13.94 10.43 -36.46
#